data_AF-A0A4Y6PV04-F1
#
_entry.id   AF-A0A4Y6PV04-F1
#
_cell.length_a   1.000
_cell.length_b   1.000
_cell.length_c   1.000
_cell.angle_alpha   90.00
_cell.angle_beta   90.00
_cell.angle_gamma   90.00
#
_symmetry.space_group_name_H-M   'P 1'
#
loop_
_entity.id
_entity.type
_entity.pdbx_description
1 polymer ?
#
loop_
_entity_poly.entity_id
_entity_poly.type
_entity_poly.pdbx_seq_one_letter_code
_entity_poly.pdbx_strand_id
1 'polypeptide(L)'
;MPRKMAIFCDETGTHNCAYFGWGSIWCPLDRVDALERAVDRICRAEGCRRELKWSMSHALAARQRALRWFFETPWVCFQSLWVKKSKMRIFRGRSSAALAYRKLLCTMLTTCMERFDALPGGPRDFEVVVDQVGETTRTLTRREFRILTAAAKKRGETRRNPVADFRRVDSRSTRGIQLADLLAGAIRAGWEGRPGGAKRKVYRTVARHLGWKDLRATTAPNLKFNIWLHWDSIDASPHLKTRRPKLRVGRGDPQRLFDRLGRA
;
A
#
# COMPACT_ATOMS: atom_id res chain seq x y z
N MET A 1 1.12 -20.97 7.12
CA MET A 1 1.29 -19.53 6.85
C MET A 1 1.55 -18.80 8.16
N PRO A 2 2.28 -17.67 8.16
CA PRO A 2 2.63 -16.99 9.39
C PRO A 2 1.39 -16.31 9.96
N ARG A 3 1.17 -16.53 11.25
CA ARG A 3 0.14 -15.82 12.03
C ARG A 3 0.42 -14.33 12.13
N LYS A 4 1.63 -13.87 11.78
CA LYS A 4 2.05 -12.48 11.88
C LYS A 4 2.34 -11.87 10.50
N MET A 5 1.82 -10.68 10.26
CA MET A 5 2.05 -9.91 9.04
C MET A 5 2.64 -8.54 9.36
N ALA A 6 3.58 -8.10 8.54
CA ALA A 6 4.09 -6.74 8.53
C ALA A 6 3.37 -5.90 7.46
N ILE A 7 3.09 -4.64 7.80
CA ILE A 7 2.42 -3.69 6.92
C ILE A 7 3.27 -2.41 6.87
N PHE A 8 3.70 -2.02 5.68
CA PHE A 8 4.47 -0.79 5.44
C PHE A 8 3.60 0.22 4.70
N CYS A 9 3.40 1.41 5.27
CA CYS A 9 2.46 2.40 4.74
C CYS A 9 3.17 3.70 4.36
N ASP A 10 2.73 4.28 3.24
CA ASP A 10 3.12 5.62 2.82
C ASP A 10 1.91 6.43 2.30
N GLU A 11 1.95 7.75 2.52
CA GLU A 11 0.93 8.70 2.08
C GLU A 11 1.31 9.38 0.78
N THR A 12 0.33 9.62 -0.09
CA THR A 12 0.58 10.34 -1.34
C THR A 12 -0.53 11.32 -1.66
N GLY A 13 -0.15 12.38 -2.38
CA GLY A 13 -1.06 13.45 -2.75
C GLY A 13 -1.38 14.39 -1.60
N THR A 14 -0.43 14.72 -0.73
CA THR A 14 -0.60 15.77 0.30
C THR A 14 -0.60 17.18 -0.31
N HIS A 15 0.29 17.43 -1.28
CA HIS A 15 0.42 18.69 -2.01
C HIS A 15 -0.40 18.71 -3.32
N ASN A 16 -0.44 19.84 -4.04
CA ASN A 16 -1.24 20.14 -5.25
C ASN A 16 -1.60 18.92 -6.15
N CYS A 17 -2.66 18.20 -5.80
CA CYS A 17 -3.05 16.90 -6.33
C CYS A 17 -4.57 16.78 -6.24
N ALA A 18 -5.21 16.15 -7.23
CA ALA A 18 -6.67 15.97 -7.25
C ALA A 18 -7.12 14.85 -6.31
N TYR A 19 -6.22 13.90 -6.04
CA TYR A 19 -6.46 12.73 -5.20
C TYR A 19 -5.47 12.69 -4.05
N PHE A 20 -5.96 12.22 -2.91
CA PHE A 20 -5.15 11.80 -1.76
C PHE A 20 -5.29 10.30 -1.61
N GLY A 21 -4.23 9.61 -1.20
CA GLY A 21 -4.31 8.18 -0.95
C GLY A 21 -3.23 7.66 0.00
N TRP A 22 -3.52 6.50 0.57
CA TRP A 22 -2.56 5.67 1.28
C TRP A 22 -2.21 4.47 0.42
N GLY A 23 -0.92 4.16 0.32
CA GLY A 23 -0.41 2.91 -0.22
C GLY A 23 0.18 2.06 0.90
N SER A 24 0.06 0.74 0.78
CA SER A 24 0.63 -0.18 1.77
C SER A 24 1.16 -1.47 1.16
N ILE A 25 2.31 -1.92 1.64
CA ILE A 25 2.91 -3.22 1.34
C ILE A 25 2.65 -4.17 2.49
N TRP A 26 2.18 -5.37 2.17
CA TRP A 26 1.82 -6.42 3.12
C TRP A 26 2.68 -7.65 2.85
N CYS A 27 3.32 -8.18 3.89
CA CYS A 27 4.06 -9.44 3.80
C CYS A 27 4.03 -10.21 5.13
N PRO A 28 4.32 -11.52 5.11
CA PRO A 28 4.71 -12.26 6.30
C PRO A 28 5.79 -11.57 7.13
N LEU A 29 5.62 -11.54 8.46
CA LEU A 29 6.60 -10.89 9.35
C LEU A 29 7.99 -11.54 9.26
N ASP A 30 8.05 -12.87 9.16
CA ASP A 30 9.28 -13.66 8.97
C ASP A 30 9.95 -13.44 7.59
N ARG A 31 9.32 -12.69 6.69
CA ARG A 31 9.85 -12.36 5.36
C ARG A 31 10.20 -10.88 5.19
N VAL A 32 10.03 -10.04 6.22
CA VAL A 32 10.44 -8.63 6.19
C VAL A 32 11.91 -8.50 5.78
N ASP A 33 12.77 -9.26 6.42
CA ASP A 33 14.20 -9.34 6.14
C ASP A 33 14.52 -9.71 4.68
N ALA A 34 13.75 -10.65 4.12
CA ALA A 34 13.91 -11.06 2.73
C ALA A 34 13.46 -9.95 1.76
N LEU A 35 12.41 -9.20 2.09
CA LEU A 35 11.95 -8.04 1.34
C LEU A 35 13.01 -6.94 1.35
N GLU A 36 13.47 -6.54 2.53
CA GLU A 36 14.44 -5.47 2.71
C GLU A 36 15.74 -5.78 1.95
N ARG A 37 16.29 -7.00 2.12
CA ARG A 37 17.50 -7.44 1.39
C ARG A 37 17.29 -7.55 -0.11
N ALA A 38 16.12 -7.96 -0.59
CA ALA A 38 15.86 -8.08 -2.02
C ALA A 38 15.85 -6.71 -2.69
N VAL A 39 15.10 -5.76 -2.13
CA VAL A 39 15.00 -4.40 -2.69
C VAL A 39 16.33 -3.66 -2.53
N ASP A 40 17.03 -3.81 -1.41
CA ASP A 40 18.33 -3.19 -1.21
C ASP A 40 19.40 -3.70 -2.19
N ARG A 41 19.44 -5.01 -2.46
CA ARG A 41 20.33 -5.58 -3.51
C ARG A 41 20.03 -5.01 -4.88
N ILE A 42 18.75 -4.83 -5.22
CA ILE A 42 18.34 -4.20 -6.49
C ILE A 42 18.84 -2.76 -6.53
N CYS A 43 18.66 -1.99 -5.46
CA CYS A 43 19.15 -0.62 -5.38
C CYS A 43 20.67 -0.54 -5.57
N ARG A 44 21.43 -1.37 -4.86
CA ARG A 44 22.91 -1.40 -4.96
C ARG A 44 23.39 -1.78 -6.35
N ALA A 45 22.82 -2.82 -6.96
CA ALA A 45 23.22 -3.28 -8.28
C ALA A 45 22.99 -2.23 -9.38
N GLU A 46 22.02 -1.34 -9.20
CA GLU A 46 21.63 -0.32 -10.17
C GLU A 46 22.15 1.08 -9.78
N GLY A 47 23.09 1.17 -8.83
CA GLY A 47 23.70 2.43 -8.39
C GLY A 47 22.78 3.37 -7.59
N CYS A 48 21.62 2.89 -7.13
CA CYS A 48 20.68 3.65 -6.31
C CYS A 48 21.14 3.66 -4.84
N ARG A 49 22.01 4.62 -4.48
CA ARG A 49 22.56 4.74 -3.11
C ARG A 49 21.64 5.43 -2.10
N ARG A 50 20.62 6.15 -2.59
CA ARG A 50 19.67 6.88 -1.75
C ARG A 50 18.36 6.10 -1.66
N GLU A 51 17.33 6.63 -2.29
CA GLU A 51 15.95 6.26 -2.03
C GLU A 51 15.25 5.82 -3.30
N LEU A 52 14.45 4.76 -3.20
CA LEU A 52 13.63 4.24 -4.30
C LEU A 52 12.27 4.97 -4.39
N LYS A 53 12.23 6.28 -4.08
CA LYS A 53 10.99 7.06 -4.10
C LYS A 53 10.50 7.37 -5.50
N TRP A 54 9.18 7.54 -5.63
CA TRP A 54 8.50 7.95 -6.85
C TRP A 54 9.02 9.29 -7.38
N SER A 55 9.31 10.25 -6.49
CA SER A 55 9.77 11.60 -6.83
C SER A 55 11.11 11.62 -7.58
N MET A 56 11.94 10.60 -7.40
CA MET A 56 13.30 10.56 -7.92
C MET A 56 13.33 10.31 -9.44
N SER A 57 14.11 11.10 -10.17
CA SER A 57 14.26 10.99 -11.63
C SER A 57 15.34 9.97 -12.02
N HIS A 58 16.43 9.91 -11.26
CA HIS A 58 17.49 8.92 -11.33
C HIS A 58 17.02 7.57 -10.75
N ALA A 59 17.72 6.46 -11.00
CA ALA A 59 17.32 5.11 -10.58
C ALA A 59 16.06 4.53 -11.25
N LEU A 60 15.85 4.80 -12.55
CA LEU A 60 14.77 4.15 -13.31
C LEU A 60 14.92 2.62 -13.35
N ALA A 61 16.13 2.11 -13.61
CA ALA A 61 16.39 0.67 -13.71
C ALA A 61 16.08 -0.04 -12.38
N ALA A 62 16.57 0.50 -11.27
CA ALA A 62 16.24 0.03 -9.92
C ALA A 62 14.73 -0.04 -9.68
N ARG A 63 13.98 1.02 -10.03
CA ARG A 63 12.51 1.05 -9.86
C ARG A 63 11.83 -0.01 -10.71
N GLN A 64 12.20 -0.16 -11.98
CA GLN A 64 11.59 -1.19 -12.84
C GLN A 64 11.91 -2.60 -12.36
N ARG A 65 13.13 -2.85 -11.88
CA ARG A 65 13.55 -4.16 -11.35
C ARG A 65 12.88 -4.47 -10.02
N ALA A 66 12.73 -3.50 -9.13
CA ALA A 66 11.98 -3.63 -7.88
C ALA A 66 10.49 -3.90 -8.12
N LEU A 67 9.87 -3.19 -9.09
CA LEU A 67 8.49 -3.45 -9.49
C LEU A 67 8.32 -4.86 -10.05
N ARG A 68 9.24 -5.30 -10.91
CA ARG A 68 9.24 -6.68 -11.43
C ARG A 68 9.32 -7.69 -10.29
N TRP A 69 10.30 -7.52 -9.40
CA TRP A 69 10.46 -8.38 -8.22
C TRP A 69 9.19 -8.40 -7.36
N PHE A 70 8.59 -7.24 -7.09
CA PHE A 70 7.31 -7.16 -6.39
C PHE A 70 6.26 -8.02 -7.08
N PHE A 71 6.00 -7.81 -8.38
CA PHE A 71 4.96 -8.54 -9.12
C PHE A 71 5.22 -10.04 -9.24
N GLU A 72 6.47 -10.48 -9.10
CA GLU A 72 6.87 -11.88 -9.19
C GLU A 72 6.94 -12.58 -7.83
N THR A 73 6.89 -11.84 -6.72
CA THR A 73 7.03 -12.38 -5.36
C THR A 73 5.65 -12.61 -4.72
N PRO A 74 5.17 -13.86 -4.60
CA PRO A 74 3.76 -14.11 -4.25
C PRO A 74 3.40 -13.75 -2.80
N TRP A 75 4.38 -13.65 -1.90
CA TRP A 75 4.15 -13.33 -0.49
C TRP A 75 4.18 -11.82 -0.18
N VAL A 76 4.36 -10.96 -1.19
CA VAL A 76 4.31 -9.49 -1.05
C VAL A 76 3.09 -8.96 -1.78
N CYS A 77 2.25 -8.20 -1.09
CA CYS A 77 1.00 -7.67 -1.61
C CYS A 77 0.96 -6.14 -1.49
N PHE A 78 0.24 -5.47 -2.38
CA PHE A 78 0.02 -4.03 -2.33
C PHE A 78 -1.47 -3.70 -2.21
N GLN A 79 -1.79 -2.82 -1.27
CA GLN A 79 -3.15 -2.37 -0.98
C GLN A 79 -3.17 -0.85 -0.89
N SER A 80 -4.14 -0.22 -1.54
CA SER A 80 -4.28 1.24 -1.47
C SER A 80 -5.73 1.69 -1.36
N LEU A 81 -5.92 2.81 -0.67
CA LEU A 81 -7.20 3.52 -0.54
C LEU A 81 -7.01 4.96 -0.97
N TRP A 82 -7.92 5.43 -1.81
CA TRP A 82 -7.89 6.74 -2.43
C TRP A 82 -9.20 7.50 -2.17
N VAL A 83 -9.08 8.82 -2.17
CA VAL A 83 -10.20 9.76 -2.09
C VAL A 83 -9.92 10.97 -2.98
N LYS A 84 -10.96 11.52 -3.60
CA LYS A 84 -10.87 12.82 -4.29
C LYS A 84 -10.71 13.92 -3.24
N LYS A 85 -9.71 14.81 -3.37
CA LYS A 85 -9.45 15.85 -2.37
C LYS A 85 -10.65 16.77 -2.12
N SER A 86 -11.44 17.06 -3.15
CA SER A 86 -12.68 17.85 -2.98
C SER A 86 -13.69 17.20 -2.01
N LYS A 87 -13.59 15.89 -1.78
CA LYS A 87 -14.43 15.13 -0.85
C LYS A 87 -13.77 14.91 0.52
N MET A 88 -12.50 15.30 0.71
CA MET A 88 -11.83 15.18 2.01
C MET A 88 -12.49 15.97 3.14
N ARG A 89 -13.23 17.03 2.81
CA ARG A 89 -14.01 17.81 3.79
C ARG A 89 -14.99 16.92 4.60
N ILE A 90 -15.52 15.87 3.99
CA ILE A 90 -16.44 14.91 4.63
C ILE A 90 -15.73 14.21 5.80
N PHE A 91 -14.49 13.78 5.60
CA PHE A 91 -13.69 13.10 6.64
C PHE A 91 -13.19 14.05 7.74
N ARG A 92 -13.02 15.32 7.37
CA ARG A 92 -12.53 16.37 8.25
C ARG A 92 -13.60 16.86 9.23
N GLY A 93 -14.84 17.04 8.80
CA GLY A 93 -15.84 17.77 9.58
C GLY A 93 -15.31 19.16 9.98
N ARG A 94 -15.44 19.54 11.27
CA ARG A 94 -14.82 20.74 11.87
C ARG A 94 -13.36 20.55 12.32
N SER A 95 -12.77 19.38 12.13
CA SER A 95 -11.46 19.01 12.68
C SER A 95 -10.29 19.33 11.74
N SER A 96 -9.06 18.97 12.10
CA SER A 96 -7.87 19.19 11.28
C SER A 96 -7.74 18.19 10.12
N ALA A 97 -7.02 18.57 9.05
CA ALA A 97 -6.72 17.69 7.91
C ALA A 97 -5.98 16.40 8.34
N ALA A 98 -5.10 16.50 9.33
CA ALA A 98 -4.39 15.35 9.91
C ALA A 98 -5.35 14.30 10.52
N LEU A 99 -6.51 14.71 11.05
CA LEU A 99 -7.51 13.74 11.51
C LEU A 99 -8.15 12.97 10.34
N ALA A 100 -8.44 13.66 9.24
CA ALA A 100 -8.99 13.04 8.03
C ALA A 100 -8.02 12.00 7.45
N TYR A 101 -6.73 12.33 7.34
CA TYR A 101 -5.70 11.40 6.85
C TYR A 101 -5.60 10.14 7.72
N ARG A 102 -5.64 10.29 9.06
CA ARG A 102 -5.63 9.15 10.00
C ARG A 102 -6.87 8.28 9.91
N LYS A 103 -8.05 8.87 9.74
CA LYS A 103 -9.30 8.11 9.52
C LYS A 103 -9.22 7.26 8.25
N LEU A 104 -8.67 7.82 7.16
CA LEU A 104 -8.46 7.08 5.92
C LEU A 104 -7.46 5.94 6.08
N LEU A 105 -6.34 6.17 6.79
CA LEU A 105 -5.38 5.12 7.11
C LEU A 105 -6.05 3.98 7.90
N CYS A 106 -6.77 4.32 8.98
CA CYS A 106 -7.47 3.32 9.79
C CYS A 106 -8.51 2.54 8.97
N THR A 107 -9.25 3.23 8.10
CA THR A 107 -10.24 2.60 7.21
C THR A 107 -9.56 1.60 6.27
N MET A 108 -8.50 2.02 5.58
CA MET A 108 -7.74 1.13 4.68
C MET A 108 -7.21 -0.10 5.41
N LEU A 109 -6.52 0.13 6.54
CA LEU A 109 -5.87 -0.93 7.29
C LEU A 109 -6.89 -1.93 7.83
N THR A 110 -7.93 -1.46 8.52
CA THR A 110 -8.91 -2.36 9.14
C THR A 110 -9.67 -3.19 8.10
N THR A 111 -10.07 -2.61 6.96
CA THR A 111 -10.70 -3.41 5.90
C THR A 111 -9.75 -4.42 5.28
N CYS A 112 -8.48 -4.06 5.10
CA CYS A 112 -7.50 -5.00 4.58
C CYS A 112 -7.20 -6.13 5.60
N MET A 113 -7.10 -5.81 6.89
CA MET A 113 -6.91 -6.78 7.97
C MET A 113 -8.03 -7.82 7.98
N GLU A 114 -9.30 -7.40 7.94
CA GLU A 114 -10.46 -8.30 7.85
C GLU A 114 -10.33 -9.26 6.66
N ARG A 115 -9.99 -8.73 5.49
CA ARG A 115 -9.83 -9.57 4.29
C ARG A 115 -8.67 -10.54 4.40
N PHE A 116 -7.55 -10.13 5.01
CA PHE A 116 -6.41 -11.03 5.25
C PHE A 116 -6.72 -12.05 6.34
N ASP A 117 -7.49 -11.71 7.37
CA ASP A 117 -7.92 -12.63 8.43
C ASP A 117 -8.86 -13.72 7.92
N ALA A 118 -9.72 -13.39 6.94
CA ALA A 118 -10.61 -14.35 6.28
C ALA A 118 -9.88 -15.39 5.39
N LEU A 119 -8.57 -15.23 5.13
CA LEU A 119 -7.79 -16.20 4.35
C LEU A 119 -7.40 -17.41 5.20
N PRO A 120 -7.23 -18.61 4.59
CA PRO A 120 -6.79 -19.82 5.29
C PRO A 120 -5.58 -19.59 6.19
N GLY A 121 -5.62 -20.18 7.40
CA GLY A 121 -4.59 -19.99 8.43
C GLY A 121 -4.69 -18.68 9.23
N GLY A 122 -5.81 -17.95 9.10
CA GLY A 122 -6.18 -16.88 10.02
C GLY A 122 -6.67 -17.43 11.38
N PRO A 123 -6.90 -16.55 12.36
CA PRO A 123 -6.77 -15.09 12.29
C PRO A 123 -5.30 -14.63 12.55
N ARG A 124 -4.92 -13.43 12.11
CA ARG A 124 -3.53 -12.92 12.07
C ARG A 124 -3.28 -11.72 12.97
N ASP A 125 -2.05 -11.58 13.44
CA ASP A 125 -1.54 -10.40 14.14
C ASP A 125 -0.81 -9.50 13.14
N PHE A 126 -0.94 -8.18 13.30
CA PHE A 126 -0.41 -7.21 12.36
C PHE A 126 0.56 -6.24 13.05
N GLU A 127 1.73 -6.07 12.45
CA GLU A 127 2.72 -5.05 12.83
C GLU A 127 2.73 -3.95 11.77
N VAL A 128 2.36 -2.73 12.18
CA VAL A 128 2.15 -1.61 11.28
C VAL A 128 3.33 -0.64 11.35
N VAL A 129 3.93 -0.37 10.20
CA VAL A 129 5.05 0.55 10.03
C VAL A 129 4.60 1.66 9.08
N VAL A 130 4.57 2.90 9.55
CA VAL A 130 4.11 4.05 8.75
C VAL A 130 5.26 5.03 8.55
N ASP A 131 5.35 5.66 7.39
CA ASP A 131 6.33 6.73 7.17
C ASP A 131 6.15 7.84 8.21
N GLN A 132 7.28 8.34 8.69
CA GLN A 132 7.31 9.49 9.57
C GLN A 132 7.25 10.77 8.74
N VAL A 133 6.19 11.55 8.96
CA VAL A 133 6.01 12.86 8.33
C VAL A 133 6.21 13.93 9.39
N GLY A 134 7.32 14.67 9.28
CA GLY A 134 7.71 15.68 10.27
C GLY A 134 8.19 15.09 11.60
N GLU A 135 8.17 15.91 12.65
CA GLU A 135 8.51 15.46 14.00
C GLU A 135 7.39 14.57 14.55
N THR A 136 7.72 13.32 14.87
CA THR A 136 6.82 12.43 15.61
C THR A 136 7.33 12.24 17.03
N THR A 137 6.41 12.13 17.99
CA THR A 137 6.73 11.82 19.38
C THR A 137 6.19 10.45 19.75
N ARG A 138 6.81 9.81 20.75
CA ARG A 138 6.34 8.53 21.31
C ARG A 138 4.87 8.60 21.74
N THR A 139 4.43 9.75 22.25
CA THR A 139 3.04 10.00 22.67
C THR A 139 2.07 10.00 21.49
N LEU A 140 2.43 10.65 20.38
CA LEU A 140 1.63 10.66 19.16
C LEU A 140 1.52 9.25 18.56
N THR A 141 2.65 8.55 18.43
CA THR A 141 2.68 7.16 17.92
C THR A 141 1.82 6.22 18.77
N ARG A 142 1.91 6.32 20.11
CA ARG A 142 1.06 5.54 21.03
C ARG A 142 -0.43 5.86 20.89
N ARG A 143 -0.78 7.13 20.65
CA ARG A 143 -2.18 7.53 20.42
C ARG A 143 -2.71 6.92 19.12
N GLU A 144 -1.93 6.94 18.06
CA GLU A 144 -2.31 6.34 16.77
C GLU A 144 -2.48 4.82 16.90
N PHE A 145 -1.57 4.16 17.62
CA PHE A 145 -1.68 2.74 17.92
C PHE A 145 -3.01 2.39 18.61
N ARG A 146 -3.40 3.15 19.64
CA ARG A 146 -4.67 2.95 20.36
C ARG A 146 -5.89 3.17 19.46
N ILE A 147 -5.86 4.20 18.62
CA ILE A 147 -6.96 4.51 17.68
C ILE A 147 -7.11 3.36 16.67
N LEU A 148 -6.01 2.91 16.08
CA LEU A 148 -6.04 1.81 15.11
C LEU A 148 -6.51 0.50 15.76
N THR A 149 -5.99 0.19 16.96
CA THR A 149 -6.42 -0.97 17.75
C THR A 149 -7.91 -0.94 18.03
N ALA A 150 -8.45 0.19 18.50
CA ALA A 150 -9.87 0.33 18.77
C ALA A 150 -10.72 0.20 17.50
N ALA A 151 -10.26 0.79 16.39
CA ALA A 151 -10.93 0.69 15.09
C ALA A 151 -10.96 -0.76 14.58
N ALA A 152 -9.86 -1.50 14.70
CA ALA A 152 -9.76 -2.88 14.25
C ALA A 152 -10.66 -3.81 15.08
N LYS A 153 -10.70 -3.63 16.41
CA LYS A 153 -11.60 -4.38 17.31
C LYS A 153 -13.07 -4.18 16.98
N LYS A 154 -13.49 -2.94 16.72
CA LYS A 154 -14.89 -2.62 16.38
C LYS A 154 -15.36 -3.31 15.09
N ARG A 155 -14.43 -3.56 14.18
CA ARG A 155 -14.69 -4.05 12.83
C ARG A 155 -14.68 -5.59 12.75
N GLY A 156 -13.73 -6.23 13.42
CA GLY A 156 -13.51 -7.67 13.31
C GLY A 156 -14.36 -8.60 14.19
N GLU A 157 -15.51 -8.17 14.72
CA GLU A 157 -16.45 -8.95 15.59
C GLU A 157 -15.80 -9.84 16.67
N THR A 158 -14.56 -9.55 17.08
CA THR A 158 -13.76 -10.44 17.93
C THR A 158 -13.24 -9.68 19.14
N ARG A 159 -13.14 -10.37 20.29
CA ARG A 159 -12.51 -9.82 21.52
C ARG A 159 -10.98 -9.67 21.38
N ARG A 160 -10.39 -10.14 20.28
CA ARG A 160 -8.95 -10.14 20.02
C ARG A 160 -8.46 -8.74 19.65
N ASN A 161 -7.21 -8.42 20.01
CA ASN A 161 -6.51 -7.28 19.43
C ASN A 161 -5.69 -7.74 18.21
N PRO A 162 -6.08 -7.43 16.97
CA PRO A 162 -5.33 -7.85 15.79
C PRO A 162 -4.06 -7.02 15.55
N VAL A 163 -3.93 -5.83 16.14
CA VAL A 163 -2.76 -4.96 15.95
C VAL A 163 -1.76 -5.24 17.07
N ALA A 164 -0.67 -5.94 16.74
CA ALA A 164 0.38 -6.31 17.68
C ALA A 164 1.36 -5.16 17.93
N ASP A 165 1.71 -4.39 16.90
CA ASP A 165 2.61 -3.24 17.02
C ASP A 165 2.25 -2.12 16.03
N PHE A 166 2.64 -0.90 16.36
CA PHE A 166 2.54 0.27 15.50
C PHE A 166 3.73 1.21 15.73
N ARG A 167 4.43 1.52 14.64
CA ARG A 167 5.62 2.37 14.68
C ARG A 167 5.69 3.32 13.48
N ARG A 168 6.22 4.52 13.74
CA ARG A 168 6.61 5.47 12.70
C ARG A 168 8.12 5.45 12.53
N VAL A 169 8.59 5.40 11.29
CA VAL A 169 10.01 5.26 10.95
C VAL A 169 10.37 6.14 9.76
N ASP A 170 11.65 6.48 9.58
CA ASP A 170 12.13 7.17 8.37
C ASP A 170 12.02 6.25 7.16
N SER A 171 11.27 6.65 6.12
CA SER A 171 11.18 5.95 4.84
C SER A 171 12.54 5.63 4.21
N ARG A 172 13.58 6.43 4.46
CA ARG A 172 14.94 6.19 3.91
C ARG A 172 15.55 4.87 4.37
N SER A 173 15.19 4.40 5.56
CA SER A 173 15.73 3.16 6.14
C SER A 173 14.85 1.93 5.92
N THR A 174 13.67 2.10 5.29
CA THR A 174 12.69 1.01 5.15
C THR A 174 12.25 0.84 3.70
N ARG A 175 12.74 -0.22 3.03
CA ARG A 175 12.43 -0.50 1.62
C ARG A 175 10.96 -0.84 1.39
N GLY A 176 10.29 -1.44 2.37
CA GLY A 176 8.84 -1.67 2.32
C GLY A 176 8.03 -0.39 2.11
N ILE A 177 8.39 0.70 2.82
CA ILE A 177 7.74 2.01 2.69
C ILE A 177 8.06 2.63 1.32
N GLN A 178 9.32 2.59 0.87
CA GLN A 178 9.71 3.11 -0.44
C GLN A 178 8.99 2.38 -1.60
N LEU A 179 8.74 1.08 -1.45
CA LEU A 179 7.97 0.31 -2.43
C LEU A 179 6.48 0.69 -2.41
N ALA A 180 5.92 1.00 -1.23
CA ALA A 180 4.57 1.54 -1.10
C ALA A 180 4.44 2.91 -1.80
N ASP A 181 5.38 3.85 -1.56
CA ASP A 181 5.46 5.14 -2.24
C ASP A 181 5.52 4.97 -3.77
N LEU A 182 6.41 4.10 -4.25
CA LEU A 182 6.63 3.88 -5.68
C LEU A 182 5.34 3.43 -6.40
N LEU A 183 4.60 2.49 -5.81
CA LEU A 183 3.34 1.99 -6.37
C LEU A 183 2.21 3.01 -6.23
N ALA A 184 2.08 3.66 -5.07
CA ALA A 184 1.06 4.68 -4.84
C ALA A 184 1.27 5.89 -5.78
N GLY A 185 2.50 6.38 -5.90
CA GLY A 185 2.87 7.46 -6.80
C GLY A 185 2.58 7.14 -8.27
N ALA A 186 2.78 5.89 -8.71
CA ALA A 186 2.43 5.46 -10.06
C ALA A 186 0.91 5.53 -10.32
N ILE A 187 0.09 5.11 -9.34
CA ILE A 187 -1.38 5.18 -9.43
C ILE A 187 -1.83 6.64 -9.50
N ARG A 188 -1.38 7.48 -8.56
CA ARG A 188 -1.71 8.91 -8.53
C ARG A 188 -1.43 9.58 -9.87
N ALA A 189 -0.22 9.38 -10.39
CA ALA A 189 0.18 9.97 -11.66
C ALA A 189 -0.67 9.47 -12.84
N GLY A 190 -1.15 8.23 -12.79
CA GLY A 190 -2.14 7.72 -13.73
C GLY A 190 -3.44 8.52 -13.70
N TRP A 191 -3.96 8.77 -12.49
CA TRP A 191 -5.24 9.44 -12.28
C TRP A 191 -5.19 10.95 -12.57
N GLU A 192 -4.06 11.60 -12.33
CA GLU A 192 -3.88 13.05 -12.51
C GLU A 192 -3.51 13.48 -13.93
N GLY A 193 -3.18 12.54 -14.81
CA GLY A 193 -2.76 12.85 -16.18
C GLY A 193 -1.34 12.32 -16.42
N ARG A 194 -1.28 11.32 -17.30
CA ARG A 194 -0.11 10.48 -17.63
C ARG A 194 1.25 11.17 -17.39
N PRO A 195 2.13 10.65 -16.51
CA PRO A 195 3.40 11.28 -16.20
C PRO A 195 4.34 11.34 -17.43
N GLY A 196 5.26 12.31 -17.44
CA GLY A 196 6.37 12.42 -18.40
C GLY A 196 7.63 11.64 -18.00
N GLY A 197 8.60 11.55 -18.91
CA GLY A 197 9.97 11.07 -18.62
C GLY A 197 10.08 9.68 -17.96
N ALA A 198 10.99 9.55 -16.99
CA ALA A 198 11.22 8.30 -16.25
C ALA A 198 9.98 7.81 -15.50
N LYS A 199 9.17 8.72 -14.94
CA LYS A 199 7.91 8.40 -14.25
C LYS A 199 6.91 7.71 -15.19
N ARG A 200 6.87 8.09 -16.49
CA ARG A 200 6.09 7.38 -17.52
C ARG A 200 6.49 5.91 -17.65
N LYS A 201 7.78 5.61 -17.59
CA LYS A 201 8.30 4.24 -17.74
C LYS A 201 7.97 3.37 -16.53
N VAL A 202 8.04 3.93 -15.31
CA VAL A 202 7.58 3.27 -14.07
C VAL A 202 6.08 2.99 -14.14
N TYR A 203 5.27 4.02 -14.43
CA TYR A 203 3.83 3.91 -14.63
C TYR A 203 3.45 2.80 -15.64
N ARG A 204 4.08 2.78 -16.82
CA ARG A 204 3.84 1.76 -17.85
C ARG A 204 4.27 0.37 -17.39
N THR A 205 5.28 0.27 -16.53
CA THR A 205 5.75 -1.01 -15.98
C THR A 205 4.69 -1.62 -15.08
N VAL A 206 4.12 -0.84 -14.15
CA VAL A 206 2.99 -1.28 -13.31
C VAL A 206 1.80 -1.68 -14.16
N ALA A 207 1.35 -0.81 -15.09
CA ALA A 207 0.21 -1.10 -15.96
C ALA A 207 0.40 -2.39 -16.75
N ARG A 208 1.59 -2.61 -17.32
CA ARG A 208 1.92 -3.84 -18.05
C ARG A 208 1.84 -5.07 -17.17
N HIS A 209 2.34 -5.03 -15.94
CA HIS A 209 2.26 -6.18 -15.03
C HIS A 209 0.81 -6.54 -14.66
N LEU A 210 -0.08 -5.55 -14.62
CA LEU A 210 -1.52 -5.75 -14.40
C LEU A 210 -2.30 -6.17 -15.66
N GLY A 211 -1.63 -6.22 -16.83
CA GLY A 211 -2.26 -6.49 -18.12
C GLY A 211 -3.10 -5.31 -18.64
N TRP A 212 -2.80 -4.08 -18.20
CA TRP A 212 -3.59 -2.88 -18.48
C TRP A 212 -2.86 -1.91 -19.42
N LYS A 213 -3.65 -1.13 -20.17
CA LYS A 213 -3.14 -0.03 -21.01
C LYS A 213 -2.72 1.20 -20.19
N ASP A 214 -3.38 1.42 -19.06
CA ASP A 214 -3.15 2.54 -18.13
C ASP A 214 -3.53 2.15 -16.69
N LEU A 215 -3.18 3.01 -15.72
CA LEU A 215 -3.59 2.87 -14.32
C LEU A 215 -4.83 3.73 -13.98
N ARG A 216 -5.61 4.18 -14.97
CA ARG A 216 -6.82 5.01 -14.75
C ARG A 216 -8.02 4.15 -14.38
N ALA A 217 -7.88 3.41 -13.30
CA ALA A 217 -8.85 2.44 -12.83
C ALA A 217 -8.71 2.17 -11.35
N THR A 218 -9.82 1.76 -10.73
CA THR A 218 -9.82 1.02 -9.47
C THR A 218 -9.71 -0.47 -9.76
N THR A 219 -9.48 -1.28 -8.74
CA THR A 219 -9.47 -2.74 -8.86
C THR A 219 -10.73 -3.36 -8.29
N ALA A 220 -11.19 -4.46 -8.87
CA ALA A 220 -11.97 -5.42 -8.09
C ALA A 220 -11.09 -5.98 -6.96
N PRO A 221 -11.65 -6.49 -5.85
CA PRO A 221 -10.87 -7.02 -4.74
C PRO A 221 -9.80 -8.01 -5.22
N ASN A 222 -8.54 -7.72 -4.91
CA ASN A 222 -7.41 -8.55 -5.30
C ASN A 222 -6.34 -8.53 -4.20
N LEU A 223 -5.79 -9.70 -3.87
CA LEU A 223 -4.76 -9.81 -2.82
C LEU A 223 -3.43 -9.22 -3.27
N LYS A 224 -3.01 -9.45 -4.51
CA LYS A 224 -1.69 -9.00 -5.01
C LYS A 224 -1.61 -7.50 -5.11
N PHE A 225 -2.61 -6.89 -5.74
CA PHE A 225 -2.58 -5.48 -6.08
C PHE A 225 -3.98 -4.91 -6.11
N ASN A 226 -4.28 -4.03 -5.14
CA ASN A 226 -5.60 -3.43 -4.98
C ASN A 226 -5.53 -1.90 -4.97
N ILE A 227 -6.38 -1.28 -5.79
CA ILE A 227 -6.64 0.15 -5.84
C ILE A 227 -8.10 0.37 -5.48
N TRP A 228 -8.36 0.87 -4.27
CA TRP A 228 -9.70 1.17 -3.82
C TRP A 228 -9.96 2.67 -3.82
N LEU A 229 -11.10 3.08 -4.37
CA LEU A 229 -11.61 4.43 -4.22
C LEU A 229 -12.75 4.35 -3.20
N HIS A 230 -12.68 5.17 -2.15
CA HIS A 230 -13.73 5.18 -1.13
C HIS A 230 -15.10 5.45 -1.77
N TRP A 231 -16.14 4.72 -1.34
CA TRP A 231 -17.44 4.63 -2.03
C TRP A 231 -18.11 5.99 -2.29
N ASP A 232 -18.09 6.92 -1.33
CA ASP A 232 -18.60 8.29 -1.48
C ASP A 232 -17.86 9.16 -2.53
N SER A 233 -16.82 8.63 -3.17
CA SER A 233 -16.07 9.27 -4.26
C SER A 233 -16.19 8.58 -5.63
N ILE A 234 -16.91 7.45 -5.71
CA ILE A 234 -17.11 6.71 -6.98
C ILE A 234 -17.99 7.51 -7.95
N ASP A 235 -19.13 8.03 -7.50
CA ASP A 235 -20.01 8.88 -8.32
C ASP A 235 -19.31 10.17 -8.78
N ALA A 236 -18.29 10.61 -8.04
CA ALA A 236 -17.50 11.81 -8.35
C ALA A 236 -16.36 11.58 -9.35
N SER A 237 -16.18 10.34 -9.82
CA SER A 237 -15.06 9.92 -10.69
C SER A 237 -15.52 9.00 -11.84
N PRO A 238 -16.47 9.43 -12.70
CA PRO A 238 -17.05 8.58 -13.76
C PRO A 238 -16.03 8.08 -14.80
N HIS A 239 -14.85 8.70 -14.84
CA HIS A 239 -13.74 8.30 -15.72
C HIS A 239 -12.91 7.12 -15.18
N LEU A 240 -13.07 6.74 -13.91
CA LEU A 240 -12.41 5.57 -13.32
C LEU A 240 -13.34 4.37 -13.39
N LYS A 241 -12.89 3.31 -14.08
CA LYS A 241 -13.62 2.04 -14.14
C LYS A 241 -12.95 1.00 -13.24
N THR A 242 -13.75 0.16 -12.58
CA THR A 242 -13.25 -1.00 -11.85
C THR A 242 -12.76 -2.06 -12.84
N ARG A 243 -11.51 -2.51 -12.66
CA ARG A 243 -10.89 -3.53 -13.52
C ARG A 243 -10.38 -4.70 -12.66
N ARG A 244 -10.44 -5.92 -13.19
CA ARG A 244 -9.75 -7.07 -12.56
C ARG A 244 -8.27 -7.05 -12.96
N PRO A 245 -7.32 -7.08 -12.01
CA PRO A 245 -5.90 -7.29 -12.34
C PRO A 245 -5.70 -8.61 -13.09
N LYS A 246 -5.01 -8.58 -14.23
CA LYS A 246 -4.57 -9.77 -14.96
C LYS A 246 -3.05 -9.85 -14.88
N LEU A 247 -2.55 -10.47 -13.80
CA LEU A 247 -1.11 -10.57 -13.57
C LEU A 247 -0.45 -11.28 -14.74
N ARG A 248 0.46 -10.59 -15.45
CA ARG A 248 1.19 -11.22 -16.57
C ARG A 248 2.09 -12.37 -16.12
N VAL A 249 2.52 -12.37 -14.87
CA VAL A 249 3.36 -13.43 -14.31
C VAL A 249 2.58 -14.15 -13.22
N GLY A 250 2.04 -15.33 -13.53
CA GLY A 250 1.21 -16.10 -12.60
C GLY A 250 1.93 -16.58 -11.34
N ARG A 251 3.28 -16.64 -11.32
CA ARG A 251 4.06 -17.06 -10.14
C ARG A 251 3.97 -16.10 -8.96
N GLY A 252 3.63 -14.83 -9.21
CA GLY A 252 3.47 -13.82 -8.18
C GLY A 252 2.06 -13.72 -7.62
N ASP A 253 1.16 -14.62 -8.00
CA ASP A 253 -0.20 -14.66 -7.47
C ASP A 253 -0.20 -15.22 -6.03
N PRO A 254 -0.57 -14.40 -5.01
CA PRO A 254 -0.64 -14.84 -3.62
C PRO A 254 -1.68 -15.94 -3.40
N GLN A 255 -2.72 -16.05 -4.23
CA GLN A 255 -3.78 -17.05 -4.07
C GLN A 255 -3.20 -18.48 -4.06
N ARG A 256 -2.17 -18.73 -4.88
CA ARG A 256 -1.45 -20.01 -4.92
C ARG A 256 -0.79 -20.40 -3.60
N LEU A 257 -0.42 -19.42 -2.78
CA LEU A 257 0.12 -19.68 -1.45
C LEU A 257 -0.99 -20.04 -0.45
N PHE A 258 -2.17 -19.44 -0.60
CA PHE A 258 -3.31 -19.68 0.29
C PHE A 258 -4.07 -20.96 -0.06
N ASP A 259 -4.24 -21.29 -1.35
CA ASP A 259 -4.94 -22.49 -1.82
C ASP A 259 -4.22 -23.79 -1.43
N ARG A 260 -2.87 -23.79 -1.48
CA ARG A 260 -2.06 -24.95 -1.06
C ARG A 260 -2.23 -25.30 0.42
N LEU A 261 -2.66 -24.34 1.23
CA LEU A 261 -2.78 -24.50 2.68
C LEU A 261 -4.21 -24.81 3.12
N GLY A 262 -5.22 -24.57 2.28
CA GLY A 262 -6.59 -25.03 2.54
C GLY A 262 -6.80 -26.51 2.22
N ARG A 263 -5.77 -27.19 1.68
CA ARG A 263 -5.78 -28.61 1.31
C ARG A 263 -4.86 -29.47 2.19
N ALA A 264 -4.19 -28.87 3.18
CA ALA A 264 -3.31 -29.51 4.14
C ALA A 264 -3.93 -29.38 5.54
#